data_AF-A0A820MTZ9-F1
#
_entry.id   AF-A0A820MTZ9-F1
#
_cell.length_a   1.000
_cell.length_b   1.000
_cell.length_c   1.000
_cell.angle_alpha   90.00
_cell.angle_beta   90.00
_cell.angle_gamma   90.00
#
_symmetry.space_group_name_H-M   'P 1'
#
loop_
_entity.id
_entity.type
_entity.pdbx_description
1 polymer ?
#
loop_
_entity_poly.entity_id
_entity_poly.type
_entity_poly.pdbx_seq_one_letter_code
_entity_poly.pdbx_strand_id
1 'polypeptide(L)'
;MVDPNNRDIVHHIVLMECDSIAVFNDNKLPDGPCDEISENIFSCVRTLTTVWAVRGDEILEYPDIGGYSISGDIEVKYYMFQMHYDNPKRMSSIECYRILYCIVIFPF
;
A
#
# COMPACT_ATOMS: atom_id res chain seq x y z
N MET A 1 -6.74 1.57 11.11
CA MET A 1 -7.44 0.38 11.66
C MET A 1 -8.28 -0.21 10.54
N VAL A 2 -8.25 -1.53 10.33
CA VAL A 2 -9.06 -2.20 9.30
C VAL A 2 -10.53 -2.23 9.72
N ASP A 3 -11.45 -1.96 8.79
CA ASP A 3 -12.89 -2.07 9.00
C ASP A 3 -13.23 -3.46 9.57
N PRO A 4 -14.00 -3.56 10.67
CA PRO A 4 -14.36 -4.84 11.28
C PRO A 4 -14.94 -5.87 10.31
N ASN A 5 -15.70 -5.41 9.29
CA ASN A 5 -16.32 -6.28 8.29
C ASN A 5 -15.30 -6.88 7.31
N ASN A 6 -14.11 -6.29 7.23
CA ASN A 6 -13.05 -6.69 6.30
C ASN A 6 -11.89 -7.43 6.98
N ARG A 7 -11.92 -7.61 8.31
CA ARG A 7 -10.83 -8.27 9.06
C ARG A 7 -10.56 -9.71 8.65
N ASP A 8 -11.59 -10.42 8.21
CA ASP A 8 -11.50 -11.81 7.78
C ASP A 8 -10.83 -11.98 6.41
N ILE A 9 -10.72 -10.89 5.64
CA ILE A 9 -10.28 -10.93 4.25
C ILE A 9 -9.05 -10.07 3.97
N VAL A 10 -8.80 -9.00 4.72
CA VAL A 10 -7.56 -8.24 4.57
C VAL A 10 -6.46 -9.00 5.29
N HIS A 11 -5.52 -9.58 4.54
CA HIS A 11 -4.45 -10.41 5.08
C HIS A 11 -3.26 -9.57 5.56
N HIS A 12 -2.83 -8.60 4.75
CA HIS A 12 -1.84 -7.60 5.14
C HIS A 12 -1.99 -6.29 4.35
N ILE A 13 -1.44 -5.22 4.91
CA ILE A 13 -1.35 -3.88 4.33
C ILE A 13 0.11 -3.44 4.37
N VAL A 14 0.57 -2.82 3.30
CA VAL A 14 1.93 -2.28 3.17
C VAL A 14 1.83 -0.85 2.63
N LEU A 15 2.54 0.08 3.26
CA LEU A 15 2.77 1.42 2.73
C LEU A 15 4.24 1.54 2.30
N MET A 16 4.44 1.96 1.06
CA MET A 16 5.76 2.12 0.45
C MET A 16 5.94 3.55 -0.03
N GLU A 17 7.15 4.07 0.09
CA GLU A 17 7.55 5.35 -0.53
C GLU A 17 8.08 5.11 -1.95
N CYS A 18 7.72 6.01 -2.87
CA CYS A 18 8.18 6.01 -4.25
C CYS A 18 8.95 7.29 -4.57
N ASP A 19 10.02 7.16 -5.34
CA ASP A 19 10.95 8.25 -5.67
C ASP A 19 10.43 9.21 -6.76
N SER A 20 9.59 8.77 -7.71
CA SER A 20 9.02 9.70 -8.71
C SER A 20 7.73 9.19 -9.35
N ILE A 21 6.91 10.15 -9.80
CA ILE A 21 5.67 9.91 -10.56
C ILE A 21 5.88 9.66 -12.05
N ALA A 22 7.13 9.53 -12.55
CA ALA A 22 7.47 9.39 -13.98
C ALA A 22 6.73 8.25 -14.73
N VAL A 23 5.90 7.50 -14.02
CA VAL A 23 5.03 6.40 -14.43
C VAL A 23 3.61 6.83 -14.84
N PHE A 24 3.06 7.95 -14.37
CA PHE A 24 1.63 8.27 -14.59
C PHE A 24 1.46 9.29 -15.70
N ASN A 25 1.41 8.80 -16.93
CA ASN A 25 1.32 9.61 -18.15
C ASN A 25 0.07 10.51 -18.25
N ASP A 26 -0.93 10.39 -17.37
CA ASP A 26 -2.24 11.03 -17.56
C ASP A 26 -2.83 11.74 -16.33
N ASN A 27 -2.02 12.17 -15.34
CA ASN A 27 -2.49 12.77 -14.08
C ASN A 27 -3.47 11.89 -13.26
N LYS A 28 -3.67 10.63 -13.65
CA LYS A 28 -4.49 9.67 -12.93
C LYS A 28 -3.59 8.78 -12.09
N LEU A 29 -3.79 8.82 -10.77
CA LEU A 29 -3.13 7.91 -9.86
C LEU A 29 -3.63 6.49 -10.14
N PRO A 30 -2.74 5.48 -10.17
CA PRO A 30 -3.15 4.10 -10.31
C PRO A 30 -4.02 3.68 -9.14
N ASP A 31 -5.03 2.90 -9.50
CA ASP A 31 -6.00 2.32 -8.60
C ASP A 31 -6.48 1.02 -9.23
N GLY A 32 -6.22 -0.13 -8.59
CA GLY A 32 -6.53 -1.43 -9.17
C GLY A 32 -5.65 -2.58 -8.68
N PRO A 33 -5.81 -3.77 -9.30
CA PRO A 33 -4.92 -4.90 -9.07
C PRO A 33 -3.46 -4.52 -9.35
N CYS A 34 -2.57 -4.78 -8.41
CA CYS A 34 -1.15 -4.40 -8.53
C CYS A 34 -0.46 -5.06 -9.72
N ASP A 35 -0.93 -6.24 -10.16
CA ASP A 35 -0.39 -6.95 -11.33
C ASP A 35 -0.78 -6.27 -12.66
N GLU A 36 -1.82 -5.45 -12.65
CA GLU A 36 -2.31 -4.70 -13.82
C GLU A 36 -1.79 -3.27 -13.86
N ILE A 37 -1.29 -2.77 -12.72
CA ILE A 37 -0.65 -1.46 -12.65
C ILE A 37 0.81 -1.62 -13.12
N SER A 38 1.11 -1.03 -14.28
CA SER A 38 2.43 -0.86 -14.95
C SER A 38 3.68 -1.35 -14.21
N GLU A 39 4.58 -2.05 -14.93
CA GLU A 39 5.93 -2.47 -14.47
C GLU A 39 6.71 -1.37 -13.74
N ASN A 40 6.45 -0.09 -14.00
CA ASN A 40 7.16 0.99 -13.33
C ASN A 40 6.83 1.14 -11.83
N ILE A 41 5.86 0.39 -11.28
CA ILE A 41 5.64 0.21 -9.82
C ILE A 41 6.92 -0.25 -9.10
N PHE A 42 7.87 -0.90 -9.79
CA PHE A 42 9.15 -1.31 -9.20
C PHE A 42 9.95 -0.13 -8.59
N SER A 43 9.65 1.12 -8.99
CA SER A 43 10.23 2.33 -8.37
C SER A 43 9.77 2.58 -6.93
N CYS A 44 8.64 2.00 -6.51
CA CYS A 44 8.09 2.10 -5.15
C CYS A 44 8.65 1.04 -4.19
N VAL A 45 9.37 0.03 -4.67
CA VAL A 45 9.74 -1.16 -3.88
C VAL A 45 10.95 -0.89 -2.94
N ARG A 46 11.45 0.34 -2.88
CA ARG A 46 12.73 0.65 -2.24
C ARG A 46 12.63 0.95 -0.76
N THR A 47 11.52 1.52 -0.28
CA THR A 47 11.38 1.93 1.13
C THR A 47 10.01 1.57 1.69
N LEU A 48 9.99 0.65 2.65
CA LEU A 48 8.80 0.29 3.42
C LEU A 48 8.66 1.24 4.61
N THR A 49 7.50 1.89 4.73
CA THR A 49 7.26 2.88 5.80
C THR A 49 6.44 2.30 6.93
N THR A 50 5.44 1.47 6.60
CA THR A 50 4.65 0.72 7.58
C THR A 50 4.10 -0.56 6.98
N VAL A 51 3.93 -1.58 7.82
CA VAL A 51 3.33 -2.87 7.50
C VAL A 51 2.33 -3.24 8.59
N TRP A 52 1.22 -3.85 8.20
CA TRP A 52 0.24 -4.45 9.10
C TRP A 52 -0.14 -5.84 8.58
N ALA A 53 -0.33 -6.82 9.47
CA ALA A 53 -0.76 -8.17 9.11
C ALA A 53 -1.68 -8.78 10.18
N VAL A 54 -2.61 -9.66 9.77
CA VAL A 54 -3.62 -10.32 10.64
C VAL A 54 -3.04 -11.11 11.81
N ARG A 55 -1.76 -11.50 11.74
CA ARG A 55 -1.03 -12.20 12.81
C ARG A 55 0.28 -11.50 13.17
N GLY A 56 0.31 -10.17 13.02
CA GLY A 56 1.37 -9.38 13.61
C GLY A 56 1.18 -9.37 15.12
N ASP A 57 1.92 -10.22 15.83
CA ASP A 57 1.77 -10.41 17.27
C ASP A 57 2.33 -9.22 18.09
N GLU A 58 3.17 -8.38 17.46
CA GLU A 58 3.76 -7.19 18.07
C GLU A 58 3.45 -5.94 17.25
N ILE A 59 3.03 -4.88 17.93
CA ILE A 59 2.98 -3.53 17.36
C ILE A 59 4.39 -2.95 17.50
N LEU A 60 5.06 -2.76 16.37
CA LEU A 60 6.30 -2.01 16.32
C LEU A 60 5.98 -0.53 16.22
N GLU A 61 6.21 0.20 17.31
CA GLU A 61 6.04 1.64 17.38
C GLU A 61 7.37 2.35 17.17
N TYR A 62 7.33 3.56 16.61
CA TYR A 62 8.51 4.43 16.60
C TYR A 62 8.88 4.81 18.05
N PRO A 63 10.18 4.96 18.37
CA PRO A 63 10.60 5.48 19.66
C PRO A 63 10.14 6.93 19.83
N ASP A 64 10.00 7.41 21.07
CA ASP A 64 9.51 8.76 21.40
C ASP A 64 10.24 9.91 20.67
N ILE A 65 11.51 9.69 20.30
CA ILE A 65 12.38 10.68 19.67
C ILE A 65 12.52 10.50 18.14
N GLY A 66 11.77 9.57 17.55
CA GLY A 66 11.94 9.17 16.15
C GLY A 66 10.62 9.02 15.41
N GLY A 67 10.72 9.02 14.09
CA GLY A 67 9.60 8.84 13.19
C GLY A 67 10.08 8.69 11.75
N TYR A 68 9.16 8.37 10.86
CA TYR A 68 9.41 8.35 9.43
C TYR A 68 9.03 9.70 8.81
N SER A 69 9.95 10.33 8.09
CA SER A 69 9.66 11.61 7.42
C SER A 69 8.81 11.37 6.19
N ILE A 70 7.65 12.03 6.13
CA ILE A 70 6.69 11.90 5.01
C ILE A 70 6.97 12.96 3.91
N SER A 71 7.79 13.97 4.23
CA SER A 71 8.24 15.01 3.30
C SER A 71 9.76 14.95 3.11
N GLY A 72 10.24 15.00 1.88
CA GLY A 72 11.65 15.23 1.57
C GLY A 72 11.90 16.71 1.26
N ASP A 73 13.10 17.21 1.56
CA ASP A 73 13.48 18.63 1.41
C ASP A 73 13.57 19.11 -0.06
N ILE A 74 13.47 18.20 -1.05
CA ILE A 74 13.87 18.48 -2.44
C ILE A 74 12.87 17.97 -3.50
N GLU A 75 12.02 16.98 -3.20
CA GLU A 75 11.07 16.40 -4.17
C GLU A 75 9.76 15.93 -3.53
N VAL A 76 8.65 16.00 -4.29
CA VAL A 76 7.34 15.45 -3.91
C VAL A 76 7.46 13.94 -3.83
N LYS A 77 7.29 13.39 -2.62
CA LYS A 77 7.24 11.95 -2.38
C LYS A 77 5.88 11.40 -2.76
N TYR A 78 5.84 10.13 -3.14
CA TYR A 78 4.59 9.42 -3.41
C TYR A 78 4.52 8.20 -2.51
N TYR A 79 3.31 7.80 -2.16
CA TYR A 79 3.12 6.60 -1.36
C TYR A 79 2.24 5.60 -2.09
N MET A 80 2.67 4.36 -2.17
CA MET A 80 1.84 3.25 -2.65
C MET A 80 1.27 2.52 -1.45
N PHE A 81 -0.06 2.55 -1.34
CA PHE A 81 -0.82 1.74 -0.39
C PHE A 81 -1.19 0.43 -1.07
N GLN A 82 -0.58 -0.66 -0.59
CA GLN A 82 -0.84 -2.00 -1.07
C GLN A 82 -1.64 -2.79 -0.03
N MET A 83 -2.70 -3.44 -0.49
CA MET A 83 -3.56 -4.26 0.34
C MET A 83 -3.70 -5.65 -0.28
N HIS A 84 -3.36 -6.67 0.50
CA HIS A 84 -3.54 -8.06 0.08
C HIS A 84 -4.80 -8.62 0.72
N TYR A 85 -5.75 -9.02 -0.13
CA TYR A 85 -6.95 -9.73 0.25
C TYR A 85 -6.79 -11.24 0.09
N ASP A 86 -7.21 -12.02 1.09
CA ASP A 86 -7.46 -13.45 0.98
C ASP A 86 -8.98 -13.68 0.99
N ASN A 87 -9.51 -14.30 -0.06
CA ASN A 87 -10.94 -14.51 -0.27
C ASN A 87 -11.29 -16.02 -0.27
N PRO A 88 -11.05 -16.75 0.84
CA PRO A 88 -11.33 -18.19 0.90
C PRO A 88 -12.81 -18.52 0.77
N LYS A 89 -13.69 -17.57 1.12
CA LYS A 89 -15.16 -17.70 1.05
C LYS A 89 -15.73 -17.37 -0.34
N ARG A 90 -14.88 -16.97 -1.31
CA ARG A 90 -15.27 -16.58 -2.69
C ARG A 90 -16.41 -15.56 -2.73
N MET A 91 -16.31 -14.50 -1.95
CA MET A 91 -17.29 -13.42 -1.96
C MET A 91 -17.30 -12.75 -3.33
N SER A 92 -18.49 -12.50 -3.88
CA SER A 92 -18.67 -11.99 -5.26
C SER A 92 -18.15 -10.58 -5.48
N SER A 93 -17.93 -9.80 -4.42
CA SER A 93 -17.33 -8.47 -4.46
C SER A 93 -15.80 -8.49 -4.59
N ILE A 94 -15.17 -9.68 -4.56
CA ILE A 94 -13.73 -9.87 -4.72
C ILE A 94 -13.54 -10.95 -5.79
N GLU A 95 -13.13 -10.52 -6.98
CA GLU A 95 -13.17 -11.33 -8.20
C GLU A 95 -12.22 -12.56 -8.16
N CYS A 96 -11.14 -12.48 -7.38
CA CYS A 96 -10.12 -13.52 -7.26
C CYS A 96 -9.96 -14.04 -5.83
N TYR A 97 -9.37 -15.22 -5.69
CA TYR A 97 -9.02 -15.81 -4.38
C TYR A 97 -8.01 -14.99 -3.60
N ARG A 98 -7.07 -14.37 -4.32
CA ARG A 98 -6.08 -13.46 -3.77
C ARG A 98 -6.03 -12.26 -4.69
N ILE A 99 -6.13 -11.07 -4.10
CA ILE A 99 -5.98 -9.81 -4.83
C ILE A 99 -4.98 -8.98 -4.07
N LEU A 100 -3.95 -8.54 -4.79
CA LEU A 100 -3.09 -7.46 -4.36
C LEU A 100 -3.63 -6.19 -5.01
N TYR A 101 -4.07 -5.25 -4.20
CA TYR A 101 -4.66 -3.99 -4.67
C TYR A 101 -3.74 -2.83 -4.31
N CYS A 102 -3.46 -1.95 -5.27
CA CYS A 102 -2.52 -0.84 -5.11
C CYS A 102 -3.22 0.48 -5.41
N ILE A 103 -2.99 1.46 -4.53
CA ILE A 103 -3.45 2.84 -4.68
C ILE A 103 -2.25 3.75 -4.45
N VAL A 104 -2.05 4.73 -5.33
CA VAL A 104 -1.04 5.77 -5.09
C VAL A 104 -1.65 6.99 -4.43
N ILE A 105 -0.98 7.49 -3.40
CA ILE A 105 -1.41 8.60 -2.55
C ILE A 105 -0.39 9.74 -2.68
N PHE A 106 -0.89 10.96 -2.91
CA PHE A 106 -0.10 12.18 -2.84
C PHE A 106 -0.02 12.67 -1.38
N PRO A 107 1.16 13.12 -0.92
CA PRO A 107 1.24 13.96 0.27
C PRO A 107 0.61 15.32 -0.05
N PHE A 108 -0.10 15.86 0.94
CA PHE A 108 -0.94 17.07 0.88
C PHE A 108 -0.25 18.32 0.29
#